data_AF-A0A1T4KG60-F1
#
_entry.id   AF-A0A1T4KG60-F1
#
_cell.length_a   1.000
_cell.length_b   1.000
_cell.length_c   1.000
_cell.angle_alpha   90.00
_cell.angle_beta   90.00
_cell.angle_gamma   90.00
#
_symmetry.space_group_name_H-M   'P 1'
#
loop_
_entity.id
_entity.type
_entity.pdbx_description
1 polymer ?
#
loop_
_entity_poly.entity_id
_entity_poly.type
_entity_poly.pdbx_seq_one_letter_code
_entity_poly.pdbx_strand_id
1 'polypeptide(L)'
;MKTANIERVKTLAEGYLEAKAEMKQYLNQIKEEIEGTEVSISEPLSQGGRITYTEVTPRASFDFKGYSNYLYTAMLKGEQYSEEQLDEIMKQFVVKKDSKWALKITK
;
A
#
# COMPACT_ATOMS: atom_id res chain seq x y z
N MET A 1 20.10 37.78 2.63
CA MET A 1 20.26 36.34 2.33
C MET A 1 20.28 35.57 3.64
N LYS A 2 19.49 34.50 3.79
CA LYS A 2 19.62 33.59 4.94
C LYS A 2 20.67 32.53 4.58
N THR A 3 21.81 32.55 5.27
CA THR A 3 22.84 31.53 5.10
C THR A 3 22.48 30.34 5.98
N ALA A 4 22.38 29.14 5.40
CA ALA A 4 22.11 27.93 6.16
C ALA A 4 23.34 27.56 7.00
N ASN A 5 23.14 27.27 8.30
CA ASN A 5 24.20 26.73 9.15
C ASN A 5 24.31 25.22 8.86
N ILE A 6 25.30 24.87 8.03
CA ILE A 6 25.52 23.50 7.52
C ILE A 6 25.78 22.52 8.68
N GLU A 7 26.53 22.92 9.70
CA GLU A 7 26.84 22.04 10.84
C GLU A 7 25.57 21.67 11.62
N ARG A 8 24.69 22.64 11.85
CA ARG A 8 23.39 22.37 12.47
C ARG A 8 22.51 21.46 11.60
N VAL A 9 22.58 21.59 10.27
CA VAL A 9 21.82 20.70 9.35
C VAL A 9 22.33 19.26 9.43
N LYS A 10 23.65 19.05 9.50
CA LYS A 10 24.24 17.71 9.65
C LYS A 10 23.79 17.04 10.94
N THR A 11 23.90 17.72 12.08
CA THR A 11 23.45 17.19 13.36
C THR A 11 21.97 16.82 13.36
N LEU A 12 21.12 17.66 12.74
CA LEU A 12 19.69 17.36 12.59
C LEU A 12 19.44 16.17 11.66
N ALA A 13 20.23 16.01 10.60
CA ALA A 13 20.12 14.87 9.69
C ALA A 13 20.53 13.55 10.35
N GLU A 14 21.59 13.57 11.15
CA GLU A 14 22.03 12.41 11.95
C GLU A 14 20.95 12.00 12.95
N GLY A 15 20.45 12.93 13.76
CA GLY A 15 19.36 12.65 14.71
C GLY A 15 18.06 12.20 14.03
N TYR A 16 17.77 12.70 12.83
CA TYR A 16 16.64 12.20 12.03
C TYR A 16 16.82 10.74 11.60
N LEU A 17 18.03 10.35 11.18
CA LEU A 17 18.31 8.97 10.78
C LEU A 17 18.23 8.01 11.96
N GLU A 18 18.72 8.41 13.13
CA GLU A 18 18.62 7.64 14.36
C GLU A 18 17.16 7.45 14.79
N ALA A 19 16.40 8.55 14.90
CA ALA A 19 14.98 8.50 15.25
C ALA A 19 14.16 7.66 14.25
N LYS A 20 14.52 7.70 12.96
CA LYS A 20 13.89 6.86 11.93
C LYS A 20 14.21 5.37 12.12
N ALA A 21 15.43 5.04 12.54
CA ALA A 21 15.80 3.66 12.84
C ALA A 21 15.03 3.13 14.06
N GLU A 22 14.95 3.91 15.14
CA GLU A 22 14.16 3.58 16.32
C GLU A 22 12.68 3.41 15.99
N MET A 23 12.09 4.35 15.24
CA MET A 23 10.70 4.25 14.78
C MET A 23 10.45 2.93 14.02
N LYS A 24 11.41 2.50 13.18
CA LYS A 24 11.29 1.24 12.44
C LYS A 24 11.33 0.05 13.39
N GLN A 25 12.16 0.07 14.42
CA GLN A 25 12.21 -0.99 15.44
C GLN A 25 10.89 -1.12 16.18
N TYR A 26 10.33 -0.01 16.68
CA TYR A 26 9.01 -0.01 17.32
C TYR A 26 7.90 -0.53 16.39
N LEU A 27 7.93 -0.12 15.11
CA LEU A 27 6.95 -0.60 14.14
C LEU A 27 7.04 -2.12 13.92
N ASN A 28 8.24 -2.69 13.95
CA ASN A 28 8.43 -4.14 13.83
C ASN A 28 7.88 -4.86 15.06
N GLN A 29 8.20 -4.37 16.27
CA GLN A 29 7.67 -4.94 17.51
C GLN A 29 6.13 -4.90 17.54
N ILE A 30 5.52 -3.78 17.15
CA ILE A 30 4.05 -3.69 17.07
C ILE A 30 3.48 -4.71 16.08
N LYS A 31 4.16 -4.96 14.95
CA LYS A 31 3.73 -5.95 13.97
C LYS A 31 3.85 -7.38 14.49
N GLU A 32 4.90 -7.68 15.23
CA GLU A 32 5.10 -8.99 15.87
C GLU A 32 3.98 -9.26 16.90
N GLU A 33 3.60 -8.26 17.69
CA GLU A 33 2.53 -8.39 18.70
C GLU A 33 1.13 -8.63 18.09
N ILE A 34 0.86 -8.12 16.89
CA ILE A 34 -0.43 -8.29 16.21
C ILE A 34 -0.40 -9.40 15.15
N GLU A 35 0.74 -10.07 14.97
CA GLU A 35 0.87 -11.15 13.99
C GLU A 35 -0.07 -12.30 14.35
N GLY A 36 -0.82 -12.80 13.35
CA GLY A 36 -1.82 -13.85 13.57
C GLY A 36 -3.08 -13.42 14.33
N THR A 37 -3.20 -12.14 14.71
CA THR A 37 -4.41 -11.62 15.36
C THR A 37 -5.50 -11.34 14.31
N GLU A 38 -6.68 -11.95 14.49
CA GLU A 38 -7.87 -11.73 13.66
C GLU A 38 -8.89 -10.77 14.31
N VAL A 39 -8.43 -9.96 15.27
CA VAL A 39 -9.25 -9.00 16.00
C VAL A 39 -8.92 -7.59 15.54
N SER A 40 -9.98 -6.81 15.26
CA SER A 40 -9.82 -5.40 14.92
C SER A 40 -9.52 -4.57 16.17
N ILE A 41 -8.48 -3.74 16.10
CA ILE A 41 -8.04 -2.84 17.16
C ILE A 41 -8.27 -1.40 16.72
N SER A 42 -8.81 -0.58 17.61
CA SER A 42 -9.01 0.85 17.35
C SER A 42 -8.92 1.61 18.67
N GLU A 43 -7.71 2.01 19.05
CA GLU A 43 -7.44 2.55 20.39
C GLU A 43 -6.71 3.89 20.33
N PRO A 44 -7.09 4.88 21.18
CA PRO A 44 -6.37 6.14 21.29
C PRO A 44 -5.02 5.96 22.00
N LEU A 45 -4.03 6.78 21.64
CA LEU A 45 -2.72 6.79 22.29
C LEU A 45 -2.66 7.89 23.37
N SER A 46 -1.89 7.63 24.44
CA SER A 46 -1.80 8.51 25.62
C SER A 46 -1.28 9.93 25.32
N GLN A 47 -0.44 10.09 24.30
CA GLN A 47 0.14 11.37 23.87
C GLN A 47 -0.57 11.96 22.65
N GLY A 48 -1.80 11.51 22.37
CA GLY A 48 -2.56 11.84 21.16
C GLY A 48 -2.28 10.88 20.00
N GLY A 49 -3.22 10.83 19.07
CA GLY A 49 -3.24 9.88 17.97
C GLY A 49 -4.04 8.61 18.27
N ARG A 50 -3.99 7.67 17.34
CA ARG A 50 -4.75 6.41 17.35
C ARG A 50 -3.98 5.30 16.66
N ILE A 51 -4.06 4.10 17.21
CA ILE A 51 -3.67 2.85 16.55
C ILE A 51 -4.93 2.17 16.00
N THR A 52 -4.89 1.82 14.72
CA THR A 52 -5.96 1.09 14.04
C THR A 52 -5.35 -0.14 13.37
N TYR A 53 -5.88 -1.31 13.69
CA TYR A 53 -5.57 -2.56 13.00
C TYR A 53 -6.89 -3.17 12.56
N THR A 54 -7.13 -3.26 11.25
CA THR A 54 -8.42 -3.70 10.70
C THR A 54 -8.21 -4.52 9.44
N GLU A 55 -9.12 -5.45 9.19
CA GLU A 55 -9.21 -6.12 7.90
C GLU A 55 -9.69 -5.12 6.84
N VAL A 56 -8.93 -5.00 5.76
CA VAL A 56 -9.25 -4.15 4.61
C VAL A 56 -9.39 -5.03 3.39
N THR A 57 -10.58 -5.06 2.81
CA THR A 57 -10.82 -5.63 1.48
C THR A 57 -10.49 -4.57 0.43
N PRO A 58 -9.38 -4.69 -0.31
CA PRO A 58 -9.06 -3.72 -1.33
C PRO A 58 -10.11 -3.79 -2.45
N ARG A 59 -10.44 -2.63 -3.03
CA ARG A 59 -11.29 -2.62 -4.23
C ARG A 59 -10.64 -3.44 -5.34
N ALA A 60 -11.46 -4.18 -6.07
CA ALA A 60 -11.02 -4.86 -7.28
C ALA A 60 -10.33 -3.87 -8.22
N SER A 61 -9.24 -4.29 -8.83
CA SER A 61 -8.48 -3.49 -9.79
C SER A 61 -8.45 -4.17 -11.13
N PHE A 62 -8.35 -3.40 -12.20
CA PHE A 62 -8.25 -3.95 -13.55
C PHE A 62 -6.79 -4.12 -13.96
N ASP A 63 -6.43 -5.29 -14.51
CA ASP A 63 -5.12 -5.54 -15.09
C ASP A 63 -5.02 -4.99 -16.52
N PHE A 64 -4.77 -3.68 -16.61
CA PHE A 64 -4.60 -3.00 -17.89
C PHE A 64 -3.44 -3.56 -18.73
N LYS A 65 -2.37 -4.02 -18.08
CA LYS A 65 -1.19 -4.52 -18.79
C LYS A 65 -1.47 -5.89 -19.39
N GLY A 66 -2.06 -6.79 -18.62
CA GLY A 66 -2.52 -8.09 -19.10
C GLY A 66 -3.51 -7.95 -20.24
N TYR A 67 -4.51 -7.08 -20.09
CA TYR A 67 -5.53 -6.85 -21.11
C TYR A 67 -4.94 -6.27 -22.40
N SER A 68 -4.04 -5.28 -22.30
CA SER A 68 -3.38 -4.69 -23.47
C SER A 68 -2.51 -5.71 -24.22
N ASN A 69 -1.78 -6.56 -23.51
CA ASN A 69 -0.99 -7.64 -24.11
C ASN A 69 -1.87 -8.69 -24.79
N TYR A 70 -3.01 -9.03 -24.18
CA TYR A 70 -3.99 -9.94 -24.75
C TYR A 70 -4.54 -9.39 -26.07
N LEU A 71 -5.02 -8.14 -26.08
CA LEU A 71 -5.55 -7.50 -27.29
C LEU A 71 -4.50 -7.38 -28.39
N TYR A 72 -3.26 -7.03 -28.04
CA TYR A 72 -2.16 -6.97 -29.01
C TYR A 72 -1.88 -8.33 -29.65
N THR A 73 -1.91 -9.40 -28.85
CA THR A 73 -1.70 -10.77 -29.34
C THR A 73 -2.85 -11.23 -30.23
N ALA A 74 -4.10 -10.93 -29.85
CA ALA A 74 -5.28 -11.24 -30.64
C ALA A 74 -5.27 -10.50 -31.99
N MET A 75 -4.87 -9.22 -31.98
CA MET A 75 -4.71 -8.43 -33.20
C MET A 75 -3.66 -9.03 -34.15
N LEU A 76 -2.52 -9.49 -33.63
CA LEU A 76 -1.49 -10.16 -34.44
C LEU A 76 -1.97 -11.48 -35.06
N LYS A 77 -2.92 -12.16 -34.41
CA LYS A 77 -3.55 -13.38 -34.91
C LYS A 77 -4.69 -13.11 -35.90
N GLY A 78 -5.06 -11.85 -36.11
CA GLY A 78 -6.18 -11.45 -36.96
C GLY A 78 -7.55 -11.69 -36.33
N GLU A 79 -7.63 -11.87 -35.01
CA GLU A 79 -8.90 -12.03 -34.30
C GLU A 79 -9.62 -10.67 -34.23
N GLN A 80 -10.92 -10.69 -34.55
CA GLN A 80 -11.79 -9.53 -34.41
C GLN A 80 -12.85 -9.84 -33.35
N TYR A 81 -12.96 -8.97 -32.36
CA TYR A 81 -13.96 -9.09 -31.31
C TYR A 81 -15.06 -8.06 -31.51
N SER A 82 -16.31 -8.46 -31.31
CA SER A 82 -17.42 -7.52 -31.14
C SER A 82 -17.29 -6.76 -29.81
N GLU A 83 -18.05 -5.69 -29.67
CA GLU A 83 -18.11 -4.93 -28.41
C GLU A 83 -18.56 -5.82 -27.24
N GLU A 84 -19.55 -6.71 -27.45
CA GLU A 84 -20.00 -7.63 -26.40
C GLU A 84 -18.91 -8.64 -25.99
N GLN A 85 -18.09 -9.07 -26.94
CA GLN A 85 -16.98 -9.98 -26.67
C GLN A 85 -15.86 -9.28 -25.88
N LEU A 86 -15.55 -8.02 -26.20
CA LEU A 86 -14.59 -7.23 -25.44
C LEU A 86 -15.07 -7.01 -24.00
N ASP A 87 -16.35 -6.75 -23.79
CA ASP A 87 -16.93 -6.62 -22.45
C ASP A 87 -16.79 -7.91 -21.62
N GLU A 88 -17.05 -9.07 -22.22
CA GLU A 88 -16.85 -10.37 -21.58
C GLU A 88 -15.37 -10.63 -21.25
N ILE A 89 -14.47 -10.31 -22.18
CA ILE A 89 -13.03 -10.45 -22.00
C ILE A 89 -12.54 -9.53 -20.88
N MET A 90 -12.98 -8.27 -20.85
CA MET A 90 -12.62 -7.30 -19.82
C MET A 90 -12.95 -7.81 -18.40
N LYS A 91 -14.08 -8.51 -18.22
CA LYS A 91 -14.43 -9.10 -16.91
C LYS A 91 -13.37 -10.08 -16.41
N GLN A 92 -12.65 -10.76 -17.29
CA GLN A 92 -11.59 -11.72 -16.94
C GLN A 92 -10.33 -11.05 -16.40
N PHE A 93 -10.12 -9.76 -16.70
CA PHE A 93 -8.96 -8.98 -16.23
C PHE A 93 -9.26 -8.18 -14.95
N VAL A 94 -10.44 -8.36 -14.35
CA VAL A 94 -10.76 -7.82 -13.04
C VAL A 94 -10.07 -8.65 -11.97
N VAL A 95 -9.00 -8.09 -11.39
CA VAL A 95 -8.25 -8.69 -10.29
C VAL A 95 -8.97 -8.36 -8.98
N LYS A 96 -9.60 -9.39 -8.41
CA LYS A 96 -10.03 -9.36 -7.01
C LYS A 96 -8.79 -9.52 -6.13
N LYS A 97 -8.64 -8.62 -5.16
CA LYS A 97 -7.56 -8.69 -4.19
C LYS A 97 -8.12 -9.26 -2.91
N ASP A 98 -7.40 -10.21 -2.33
CA ASP A 98 -7.78 -10.79 -1.05
C ASP A 98 -7.78 -9.71 0.03
N SER A 99 -8.65 -9.90 1.01
CA SER A 99 -8.64 -9.10 2.23
C SER A 99 -7.28 -9.21 2.90
N LYS A 100 -6.81 -8.09 3.42
CA LYS A 100 -5.56 -8.04 4.20
C LYS A 100 -5.75 -7.23 5.45
N TRP A 101 -5.08 -7.65 6.51
CA TRP A 101 -5.00 -6.86 7.72
C TRP A 101 -4.07 -5.67 7.51
N ALA A 102 -4.51 -4.50 7.97
CA ALA A 102 -3.77 -3.25 7.82
C ALA A 102 -3.62 -2.55 9.17
N LEU A 103 -2.35 -2.27 9.53
CA LEU A 103 -1.99 -1.44 10.68
C LEU A 103 -1.79 0.01 10.24
N LYS A 104 -2.41 0.94 10.95
CA LYS A 104 -2.25 2.38 10.77
C LYS A 104 -2.09 3.06 12.12
N ILE A 105 -1.07 3.90 12.23
CA ILE A 105 -0.86 4.77 13.39
C ILE A 105 -0.98 6.21 12.89
N THR A 106 -1.96 6.95 13.41
CA THR A 106 -2.20 8.36 13.06
C THR A 106 -2.00 9.22 14.28
N LYS A 107 -1.40 10.40 14.13
CA LYS A 107 -1.32 11.43 15.17
C LYS A 107 -2.42 12.46 14.97
#